data_AF-A0A7K7JC13-F1
#
_entry.id   AF-A0A7K7JC13-F1
#
_cell.length_a   1.000
_cell.length_b   1.000
_cell.length_c   1.000
_cell.angle_alpha   90.00
_cell.angle_beta   90.00
_cell.angle_gamma   90.00
#
_symmetry.space_group_name_H-M   'P 1'
#
loop_
_entity.id
_entity.type
_entity.pdbx_description
1 polymer ?
#
loop_
_entity_poly.entity_id
_entity_poly.type
_entity_poly.pdbx_seq_one_letter_code
_entity_poly.pdbx_strand_id
1 'polypeptide(L)'
;AGCEKEPSSYMWIYILLGNMLRGIGETPITPLGISYLDDFAKEENVPVYVACLHTVAMMGPMFGFLLGSLCAKLYVDIGFVDPGSITITPQDSRWVGAWWLGFLIGGTASFLSAIPFCFLPKSLKKPEEAKKDKAAHGLLETTGAAGNKLSPEKTKPRKCQLICPFLSDFCNSLKKVLGNRMYFTFLCCSLLQFNSFIGFVTYKPKYMEQQYGQSTSKSNFLIGITSLPPVGLGIFLGGLIMKKYKMGIIAATKFSFIVSFLSYAIGLLHFFVGCDNHMVAGMTVSYE
;
A
#
# COMPACT_ATOMS: atom_id res chain seq x y z
N ALA A 1 -0.05 -50.71 2.05
CA ALA A 1 -0.26 -49.94 3.29
C ALA A 1 -0.78 -48.57 2.87
N GLY A 2 -1.89 -48.12 3.46
CA GLY A 2 -2.73 -47.05 2.92
C GLY A 2 -2.08 -45.67 2.94
N CYS A 3 -2.24 -44.92 1.84
CA CYS A 3 -2.22 -43.47 1.91
C CYS A 3 -3.41 -43.05 2.78
N GLU A 4 -3.15 -42.65 4.03
CA GLU A 4 -4.11 -41.80 4.73
C GLU A 4 -4.36 -40.59 3.85
N LYS A 5 -5.63 -40.35 3.50
CA LYS A 5 -6.03 -39.09 2.89
C LYS A 5 -5.62 -38.00 3.89
N GLU A 6 -4.70 -37.12 3.50
CA GLU A 6 -4.45 -35.89 4.26
C GLU A 6 -5.80 -35.26 4.59
N PRO A 7 -6.11 -34.98 5.86
CA PRO A 7 -7.29 -34.20 6.19
C PRO A 7 -7.10 -32.84 5.52
N SER A 8 -7.82 -32.60 4.43
CA SER A 8 -7.86 -31.29 3.76
C SER A 8 -8.49 -30.30 4.74
N SER A 9 -7.65 -29.69 5.58
CA SER A 9 -8.07 -28.67 6.50
C SER A 9 -8.34 -27.41 5.68
N TYR A 10 -9.61 -27.02 5.57
CA TYR A 10 -10.04 -25.77 4.91
C TYR A 10 -9.68 -24.50 5.69
N MET A 11 -8.71 -24.57 6.63
CA MET A 11 -8.31 -23.44 7.49
C MET A 11 -7.85 -22.20 6.71
N TRP A 12 -7.33 -22.36 5.49
CA TRP A 12 -6.97 -21.25 4.61
C TRP A 12 -8.15 -20.32 4.28
N ILE A 13 -9.39 -20.82 4.30
CA ILE A 13 -10.60 -20.02 4.07
C ILE A 13 -10.76 -18.94 5.15
N TYR A 14 -10.47 -19.27 6.42
CA TYR A 14 -10.54 -18.28 7.51
C TYR A 14 -9.50 -17.18 7.34
N ILE A 15 -8.29 -17.54 6.91
CA ILE A 15 -7.22 -16.58 6.61
C ILE A 15 -7.63 -15.69 5.43
N LEU A 16 -8.25 -16.25 4.39
CA LEU A 16 -8.75 -15.51 3.24
C LEU A 16 -9.84 -14.51 3.66
N LEU A 17 -10.86 -14.96 4.40
CA LEU A 17 -11.95 -14.10 4.87
C LEU A 17 -11.44 -12.98 5.78
N GLY A 18 -10.49 -13.28 6.67
CA GLY A 18 -9.85 -12.27 7.51
C GLY A 18 -9.11 -11.21 6.71
N ASN A 19 -8.34 -11.61 5.68
CA ASN A 19 -7.66 -10.66 4.80
C ASN A 19 -8.62 -9.84 3.93
N MET A 20 -9.74 -10.43 3.51
CA MET A 20 -10.78 -9.71 2.79
C MET A 20 -11.42 -8.63 3.68
N LEU A 21 -11.76 -8.96 4.92
CA LEU A 21 -12.28 -8.00 5.89
C LEU A 21 -11.26 -6.89 6.18
N ARG A 22 -9.98 -7.24 6.34
CA ARG A 22 -8.88 -6.28 6.48
C ARG A 22 -8.83 -5.31 5.30
N GLY A 23 -8.92 -5.81 4.07
CA GLY A 23 -8.92 -4.99 2.85
C GLY A 23 -10.09 -4.01 2.78
N ILE A 24 -11.30 -4.44 3.15
CA ILE A 24 -12.48 -3.57 3.22
C ILE A 24 -12.25 -2.41 4.20
N GLY A 25 -11.68 -2.69 5.38
CA GLY A 25 -11.37 -1.67 6.38
C GLY A 25 -10.26 -0.70 5.99
N GLU A 26 -9.26 -1.16 5.23
CA GLU A 26 -8.11 -0.35 4.80
C GLU A 26 -8.43 0.57 3.60
N THR A 27 -9.36 0.16 2.73
CA THR A 27 -9.72 0.85 1.48
C THR A 27 -9.95 2.37 1.62
N PRO A 28 -10.71 2.89 2.61
CA PRO A 28 -10.99 4.32 2.69
C PRO A 28 -9.85 5.17 3.26
N ILE A 29 -8.84 4.57 3.90
CA ILE A 29 -7.84 5.31 4.69
C ILE A 29 -7.05 6.28 3.79
N THR A 30 -6.45 5.77 2.72
CA THR A 30 -5.60 6.58 1.83
C THR A 30 -6.39 7.61 1.02
N PRO A 31 -7.49 7.25 0.33
CA PRO A 31 -8.26 8.23 -0.46
C PRO A 31 -8.84 9.35 0.40
N LEU A 32 -9.44 9.03 1.55
CA LEU A 32 -10.01 10.05 2.42
C LEU A 32 -8.93 10.92 3.07
N GLY A 33 -7.78 10.33 3.44
CA GLY A 33 -6.65 11.06 4.01
C GLY A 33 -6.05 12.07 3.03
N ILE A 34 -5.82 11.67 1.77
CA ILE A 34 -5.27 12.55 0.74
C ILE A 34 -6.28 13.63 0.36
N SER A 35 -7.55 13.29 0.13
CA SER A 35 -8.58 14.29 -0.19
C SER A 35 -8.78 15.31 0.94
N TYR A 36 -8.71 14.86 2.20
CA TYR A 36 -8.73 15.76 3.33
C TYR A 36 -7.52 16.71 3.34
N LEU A 37 -6.33 16.19 3.03
CA LEU A 37 -5.13 17.03 2.99
C LEU A 37 -5.20 18.08 1.89
N ASP A 38 -5.69 17.69 0.70
CA ASP A 38 -5.84 18.57 -0.46
C ASP A 38 -6.89 19.67 -0.22
N ASP A 39 -7.99 19.35 0.45
CA ASP A 39 -9.08 20.30 0.77
C ASP A 39 -8.67 21.41 1.77
N PHE A 40 -7.62 21.20 2.57
CA PHE A 40 -7.28 22.07 3.71
C PHE A 40 -5.84 22.61 3.68
N ALA A 41 -4.95 22.11 2.82
CA ALA A 41 -3.59 22.61 2.69
C ALA A 41 -3.45 23.59 1.51
N LYS A 42 -2.52 24.54 1.63
CA LYS A 42 -2.13 25.40 0.51
C LYS A 42 -1.45 24.57 -0.57
N GLU A 43 -1.75 24.81 -1.84
CA GLU A 43 -1.24 24.06 -3.01
C GLU A 43 0.28 23.87 -2.99
N GLU A 44 1.06 24.89 -2.59
CA GLU A 44 2.52 24.82 -2.52
C GLU A 44 3.06 23.84 -1.45
N ASN A 45 2.25 23.51 -0.43
CA ASN A 45 2.63 22.64 0.68
C ASN A 45 2.10 21.21 0.52
N VAL A 46 1.06 21.00 -0.30
CA VAL A 46 0.45 19.69 -0.55
C VAL A 46 1.50 18.63 -0.92
N PRO A 47 2.48 18.86 -1.82
CA PRO A 47 3.46 17.84 -2.18
C PRO A 47 4.31 17.34 -1.01
N VAL A 48 4.69 18.23 -0.09
CA VAL A 48 5.50 17.84 1.09
C VAL A 48 4.66 17.15 2.14
N TYR A 49 3.41 17.57 2.31
CA TYR A 49 2.51 16.89 3.25
C TYR A 49 2.14 15.49 2.77
N VAL A 50 1.85 15.33 1.47
CA VAL A 50 1.61 14.01 0.85
C VAL A 50 2.85 13.14 0.95
N ALA A 51 4.05 13.68 0.68
CA ALA A 51 5.30 12.95 0.84
C ALA A 51 5.54 12.52 2.30
N CYS A 52 5.31 13.41 3.26
CA CYS A 52 5.42 13.08 4.69
C CYS A 52 4.45 11.95 5.08
N LEU A 53 3.19 12.02 4.63
CA LEU A 53 2.19 10.98 4.88
C LEU A 53 2.62 9.63 4.32
N HIS A 54 3.10 9.58 3.08
CA HIS A 54 3.60 8.34 2.48
C HIS A 54 4.89 7.82 3.11
N THR A 55 5.79 8.71 3.55
CA THR A 55 6.99 8.31 4.30
C THR A 55 6.63 7.68 5.66
N VAL A 56 5.68 8.28 6.39
CA VAL A 56 5.16 7.70 7.65
C VAL A 56 4.47 6.36 7.37
N ALA A 57 3.68 6.27 6.29
CA ALA A 57 3.06 5.01 5.88
C ALA A 57 4.10 3.92 5.60
N MET A 58 5.26 4.26 5.03
CA MET A 58 6.36 3.32 4.77
C MET A 58 7.02 2.77 6.05
N MET A 59 6.91 3.49 7.17
CA MET A 59 7.35 2.97 8.47
C MET A 59 6.51 1.76 8.91
N GLY A 60 5.25 1.68 8.49
CA GLY A 60 4.35 0.55 8.78
C GLY A 60 4.94 -0.79 8.29
N PRO A 61 5.20 -0.96 6.98
CA PRO A 61 5.91 -2.13 6.46
C PRO A 61 7.25 -2.39 7.14
N MET A 62 8.05 -1.36 7.45
CA MET A 62 9.32 -1.55 8.18
C MET A 62 9.10 -2.25 9.52
N PHE A 63 8.21 -1.72 10.36
CA PHE A 63 7.87 -2.34 11.63
C PHE A 63 7.20 -3.70 11.45
N GLY A 64 6.41 -3.89 10.40
CA GLY A 64 5.80 -5.18 10.06
C GLY A 64 6.84 -6.26 9.75
N PHE A 65 7.88 -5.95 8.97
CA PHE A 65 8.98 -6.88 8.69
C PHE A 65 9.82 -7.18 9.93
N LEU A 66 10.07 -6.17 10.77
CA LEU A 66 10.79 -6.38 12.04
C LEU A 66 9.97 -7.24 13.02
N LEU A 67 8.68 -6.97 13.16
CA LEU A 67 7.77 -7.78 13.95
C LEU A 67 7.66 -9.20 13.40
N GLY A 68 7.54 -9.35 12.08
CA GLY A 68 7.55 -10.63 11.39
C GLY A 68 8.85 -11.40 11.60
N SER A 69 9.99 -10.72 11.64
CA SER A 69 11.28 -11.32 11.99
C SER A 69 11.31 -11.86 13.42
N LEU A 70 10.77 -11.10 14.38
CA LEU A 70 10.66 -11.53 15.78
C LEU A 70 9.73 -12.73 15.93
N CYS A 71 8.54 -12.66 15.33
CA CYS A 71 7.57 -13.76 15.35
C CYS A 71 8.15 -15.01 14.67
N ALA A 72 8.90 -14.85 13.58
CA ALA A 72 9.56 -15.95 12.87
C ALA A 72 10.68 -16.61 13.67
N LYS A 73 11.29 -15.90 14.63
CA LYS A 73 12.35 -16.43 15.50
C LYS A 73 11.81 -17.33 16.60
N LEU A 74 10.53 -17.20 16.94
CA LEU A 74 9.85 -17.99 17.97
C LEU A 74 9.18 -19.19 17.30
N TYR A 75 9.33 -20.38 17.89
CA TYR A 75 8.66 -21.58 17.37
C TYR A 75 7.13 -21.43 17.49
N VAL A 76 6.39 -22.01 16.53
CA VAL A 76 4.93 -21.84 16.42
C VAL A 76 4.18 -22.21 17.70
N ASP A 77 4.62 -23.25 18.41
CA ASP A 77 4.03 -23.77 19.65
C ASP A 77 4.71 -23.21 20.91
N ILE A 78 5.09 -21.93 20.87
CA ILE A 78 5.68 -21.23 22.01
C ILE A 78 4.77 -21.34 23.26
N GLY A 79 5.36 -21.80 24.37
CA GLY A 79 4.65 -21.99 25.65
C GLY A 79 3.99 -23.37 25.81
N PHE A 80 3.95 -24.19 24.76
CA PHE A 80 3.46 -25.58 24.81
C PHE A 80 4.58 -26.62 24.69
N VAL A 81 5.71 -26.27 24.05
CA VAL A 81 6.87 -27.15 23.85
C VAL A 81 8.14 -26.47 24.37
N ASP A 82 8.96 -27.22 25.10
CA ASP A 82 10.25 -26.74 25.60
C ASP A 82 11.26 -26.60 24.45
N PRO A 83 11.87 -25.42 24.22
CA PRO A 83 12.82 -25.20 23.13
C PRO A 83 14.03 -26.14 23.13
N GLY A 84 14.44 -26.61 24.32
CA GLY A 84 15.56 -27.56 24.47
C GLY A 84 15.23 -29.00 24.08
N SER A 85 13.95 -29.35 23.96
CA SER A 85 13.49 -30.67 23.50
C SER A 85 13.41 -30.80 21.98
N ILE A 86 13.54 -29.67 21.26
CA ILE A 86 13.35 -29.58 19.82
C ILE A 86 14.71 -29.64 19.13
N THR A 87 14.93 -30.63 18.27
CA THR A 87 16.16 -30.76 17.46
C THR A 87 16.16 -29.86 16.21
N ILE A 88 15.09 -29.09 16.00
CA ILE A 88 14.85 -28.28 14.80
C ILE A 88 15.34 -26.86 15.08
N THR A 89 16.21 -26.35 14.21
CA THR A 89 16.74 -24.98 14.32
C THR A 89 15.97 -24.02 13.40
N PRO A 90 16.02 -22.69 13.63
CA PRO A 90 15.37 -21.69 12.75
C PRO A 90 15.83 -21.70 11.28
N GLN A 91 16.91 -22.41 10.97
CA GLN A 91 17.44 -22.61 9.62
C GLN A 91 16.87 -23.87 8.94
N ASP A 92 16.29 -24.79 9.70
CA ASP A 92 15.67 -26.01 9.20
C ASP A 92 14.35 -25.68 8.48
N SER A 93 14.06 -26.34 7.36
CA SER A 93 12.85 -26.12 6.56
C SER A 93 11.56 -26.47 7.31
N ARG A 94 11.66 -27.29 8.36
CA ARG A 94 10.54 -27.65 9.24
C ARG A 94 10.20 -26.57 10.27
N TRP A 95 11.03 -25.55 10.41
CA TRP A 95 10.78 -24.47 11.34
C TRP A 95 9.62 -23.59 10.88
N VAL A 96 8.55 -23.56 11.68
CA VAL A 96 7.44 -22.63 11.49
C VAL A 96 7.47 -21.63 12.63
N GLY A 97 7.54 -20.34 12.27
CA GLY A 97 7.49 -19.25 13.23
C GLY A 97 6.10 -19.05 13.84
N ALA A 98 6.03 -18.40 14.99
CA ALA A 98 4.78 -17.99 15.66
C ALA A 98 4.06 -16.84 14.91
N TRP A 99 3.69 -17.06 13.65
CA TRP A 99 3.09 -16.07 12.74
C TRP A 99 1.77 -15.48 13.25
N TRP A 100 1.00 -16.28 14.00
CA TRP A 100 -0.29 -15.87 14.57
C TRP A 100 -0.15 -14.70 15.55
N LEU A 101 1.00 -14.59 16.23
CA LEU A 101 1.28 -13.51 17.17
C LEU A 101 1.31 -12.15 16.47
N GLY A 102 1.79 -12.12 15.22
CA GLY A 102 1.80 -10.90 14.40
C GLY A 102 0.40 -10.34 14.15
N PHE A 103 -0.59 -11.21 13.94
CA PHE A 103 -1.99 -10.79 13.77
C PHE A 103 -2.57 -10.18 15.05
N LEU A 104 -2.28 -10.75 16.21
CA LEU A 104 -2.75 -10.24 17.50
C LEU A 104 -2.16 -8.86 17.83
N ILE A 105 -0.84 -8.71 17.66
CA ILE A 105 -0.13 -7.45 17.90
C ILE A 105 -0.60 -6.38 16.92
N GLY A 106 -0.62 -6.70 15.62
CA GLY A 106 -1.05 -5.77 14.58
C GLY A 106 -2.52 -5.36 14.70
N GLY A 107 -3.40 -6.31 15.03
CA GLY A 107 -4.82 -6.04 15.27
C GLY A 107 -5.05 -5.15 16.49
N THR A 108 -4.36 -5.41 17.60
CA THR A 108 -4.43 -4.59 18.81
C THR A 108 -3.92 -3.16 18.55
N ALA A 109 -2.76 -3.02 17.90
CA ALA A 109 -2.21 -1.72 17.54
C ALA A 109 -3.17 -0.94 16.61
N SER A 110 -3.78 -1.62 15.64
CA SER A 110 -4.77 -1.02 14.73
C SER A 110 -6.01 -0.54 15.50
N PHE A 111 -6.53 -1.36 16.41
CA PHE A 111 -7.65 -0.99 17.27
C PHE A 111 -7.34 0.23 18.14
N LEU A 112 -6.16 0.27 18.78
CA LEU A 112 -5.72 1.42 19.58
C LEU A 112 -5.56 2.68 18.73
N SER A 113 -5.07 2.55 17.48
CA SER A 113 -4.92 3.68 16.58
C SER A 113 -6.25 4.29 16.10
N ALA A 114 -7.36 3.55 16.18
CA ALA A 114 -8.69 4.05 15.85
C ALA A 114 -9.31 4.91 16.98
N ILE A 115 -8.86 4.75 18.22
CA ILE A 115 -9.42 5.47 19.38
C ILE A 115 -9.29 6.99 19.22
N PRO A 116 -8.12 7.58 18.85
CA PRO A 116 -8.00 9.02 18.62
C PRO A 116 -8.98 9.57 17.59
N PHE A 117 -9.32 8.80 16.55
CA PHE A 117 -10.26 9.23 15.51
C PHE A 117 -11.68 9.43 16.06
N CYS A 118 -12.05 8.76 17.15
CA CYS A 118 -13.35 8.93 17.80
C CYS A 118 -13.50 10.31 18.46
N PHE A 119 -12.38 11.00 18.74
CA PHE A 119 -12.36 12.32 19.37
C PHE A 119 -12.23 13.47 18.37
N LEU A 120 -12.08 13.19 17.07
CA LEU A 120 -12.01 14.23 16.05
C LEU A 120 -13.38 14.90 15.85
N PRO A 121 -13.41 16.24 15.68
CA PRO A 121 -14.65 16.97 15.45
C PRO A 121 -15.30 16.54 14.12
N LYS A 122 -16.62 16.34 14.13
CA LYS A 122 -17.42 15.89 12.96
C LYS A 122 -17.33 16.81 11.74
N SER A 123 -16.93 18.07 11.92
CA SER A 123 -16.73 19.03 10.85
C SER A 123 -15.63 20.00 11.23
N LEU A 124 -14.68 20.20 10.33
CA LEU A 124 -13.68 21.24 10.42
C LEU A 124 -14.16 22.43 9.60
N LYS A 125 -14.08 23.64 10.18
CA LYS A 125 -14.45 24.86 9.46
C LYS A 125 -13.54 25.00 8.24
N LYS A 126 -14.12 24.92 7.04
CA LYS A 126 -13.37 25.17 5.79
C LYS A 126 -12.82 26.61 5.78
N PRO A 127 -11.57 26.83 5.34
CA PRO A 127 -11.04 28.18 5.13
C PRO A 127 -11.97 29.02 4.25
N GLU A 128 -12.11 30.31 4.56
CA GLU A 128 -13.04 31.22 3.85
C GLU A 128 -12.76 31.36 2.34
N GLU A 129 -11.54 31.03 1.90
CA GLU A 129 -11.13 31.03 0.49
C GLU A 129 -11.95 30.03 -0.36
N ALA A 130 -12.21 28.82 0.15
CA ALA A 130 -13.02 27.81 -0.55
C ALA A 130 -14.52 28.18 -0.66
N LYS A 131 -15.01 29.11 0.16
CA LYS A 131 -16.37 29.68 0.02
C LYS A 131 -16.44 30.69 -1.12
N LYS A 132 -15.37 31.45 -1.38
CA LYS A 132 -15.31 32.43 -2.47
C LYS A 132 -15.28 31.75 -3.83
N ASP A 133 -14.53 30.66 -3.98
CA ASP A 133 -14.46 29.93 -5.26
C ASP A 133 -15.79 29.26 -5.64
N LYS A 134 -16.51 28.68 -4.67
CA LYS A 134 -17.85 28.12 -4.94
C LYS A 134 -18.89 29.21 -5.25
N ALA A 135 -18.79 30.39 -4.64
CA ALA A 135 -19.66 31.52 -4.94
C ALA A 135 -19.39 32.12 -6.33
N ALA A 136 -18.12 32.17 -6.75
CA ALA A 136 -17.73 32.62 -8.08
C ALA A 136 -18.17 31.63 -9.18
N HIS A 137 -18.03 30.32 -8.94
CA HIS A 137 -18.46 29.30 -9.90
C HIS A 137 -19.99 29.23 -10.06
N GLY A 138 -20.75 29.45 -8.98
CA GLY A 138 -22.22 29.51 -9.03
C GLY A 138 -22.77 30.77 -9.72
N LEU A 139 -22.06 31.90 -9.66
CA LEU A 139 -22.45 33.13 -10.38
C LEU A 139 -22.25 33.00 -11.90
N LEU A 140 -21.21 32.27 -12.31
CA LEU A 140 -20.86 32.12 -13.73
C LEU A 140 -21.83 31.17 -14.47
N GLU A 141 -22.36 30.14 -13.80
CA GLU A 141 -23.41 29.28 -14.35
C GLU A 141 -24.78 29.98 -14.47
N THR A 142 -25.08 30.95 -13.61
CA THR A 142 -26.38 31.65 -13.60
C THR A 142 -26.50 32.70 -14.72
N THR A 143 -25.39 33.17 -15.28
CA THR A 143 -25.39 34.27 -16.27
C THR A 143 -25.45 33.77 -17.73
N GLY A 144 -25.33 32.47 -17.97
CA GLY A 144 -25.28 31.87 -19.32
C GLY A 144 -26.60 31.33 -19.89
N ALA A 145 -27.70 31.36 -19.14
CA ALA A 145 -28.96 30.70 -19.53
C ALA A 145 -30.20 31.58 -19.29
N ALA A 146 -30.20 32.81 -19.81
CA ALA A 146 -31.41 33.62 -19.94
C ALA A 146 -31.98 33.45 -21.36
N GLY A 147 -32.88 32.49 -21.54
CA GLY A 147 -33.53 32.23 -22.83
C GLY A 147 -34.72 31.28 -22.78
N ASN A 148 -35.88 31.83 -22.44
CA ASN A 148 -37.24 31.42 -22.83
C ASN A 148 -37.96 30.20 -22.19
N LYS A 149 -39.06 30.59 -21.50
CA LYS A 149 -40.44 30.07 -21.55
C LYS A 149 -40.88 28.93 -20.58
N LEU A 150 -41.94 29.32 -19.85
CA LEU A 150 -42.80 28.70 -18.85
C LEU A 150 -43.76 27.62 -19.42
N SER A 151 -43.95 26.49 -18.71
CA SER A 151 -45.21 25.68 -18.61
C SER A 151 -45.03 24.45 -17.66
N PRO A 152 -46.10 23.82 -17.11
CA PRO A 152 -46.14 23.43 -15.70
C PRO A 152 -46.09 21.91 -15.41
N GLU A 153 -45.61 21.62 -14.19
CA GLU A 153 -45.98 20.54 -13.26
C GLU A 153 -46.42 19.16 -13.80
N LYS A 154 -45.60 18.13 -13.53
CA LYS A 154 -46.07 16.81 -13.06
C LYS A 154 -45.11 16.20 -12.03
N THR A 155 -45.56 16.17 -10.79
CA THR A 155 -44.94 15.51 -9.64
C THR A 155 -44.78 14.00 -9.88
N LYS A 156 -43.53 13.50 -9.86
CA LYS A 156 -43.18 12.06 -9.84
C LYS A 156 -42.21 11.76 -8.69
N PRO A 157 -42.20 10.52 -8.15
CA PRO A 157 -41.76 10.22 -6.79
C PRO A 157 -40.24 10.40 -6.60
N ARG A 158 -39.89 11.23 -5.62
CA ARG A 158 -38.59 11.89 -5.42
C ARG A 158 -37.43 11.01 -4.91
N LYS A 159 -37.61 9.68 -4.79
CA LYS A 159 -36.57 8.79 -4.21
C LYS A 159 -35.64 8.13 -5.24
N CYS A 160 -36.08 7.93 -6.49
CA CYS A 160 -35.28 7.28 -7.54
C CYS A 160 -34.50 8.27 -8.42
N GLN A 161 -34.52 9.57 -8.09
CA GLN A 161 -33.88 10.64 -8.87
C GLN A 161 -32.48 11.04 -8.39
N LEU A 162 -31.95 10.50 -7.30
CA LEU A 162 -30.63 10.93 -6.77
C LEU A 162 -29.49 9.96 -7.12
N ILE A 163 -29.75 8.65 -7.11
CA ILE A 163 -28.71 7.61 -7.24
C ILE A 163 -28.34 7.36 -8.71
N CYS A 164 -29.34 7.29 -9.60
CA CYS A 164 -29.11 7.08 -11.03
C CYS A 164 -28.32 8.21 -11.71
N PRO A 165 -28.63 9.51 -11.51
CA PRO A 165 -27.80 10.57 -12.08
C PRO A 165 -26.42 10.64 -11.43
N PHE A 166 -26.30 10.42 -10.12
CA PHE A 166 -24.98 10.35 -9.46
C PHE A 166 -24.09 9.25 -10.05
N LEU A 167 -24.61 8.04 -10.25
CA LEU A 167 -23.86 6.94 -10.87
C LEU A 167 -23.57 7.23 -12.35
N SER A 168 -24.50 7.82 -13.09
CA SER A 168 -24.29 8.23 -14.48
C SER A 168 -23.20 9.29 -14.60
N ASP A 169 -23.23 10.31 -13.74
CA ASP A 169 -22.25 11.39 -13.69
C ASP A 169 -20.88 10.88 -13.24
N PHE A 170 -20.86 9.95 -12.28
CA PHE A 170 -19.64 9.24 -11.87
C PHE A 170 -19.06 8.41 -13.02
N CYS A 171 -19.86 7.58 -13.69
CA CYS A 171 -19.43 6.78 -14.83
C CYS A 171 -18.94 7.67 -15.99
N ASN A 172 -19.62 8.78 -16.26
CA ASN A 172 -19.20 9.75 -17.28
C ASN A 172 -17.87 10.42 -16.91
N SER A 173 -17.69 10.81 -15.65
CA SER A 173 -16.44 11.39 -15.15
C SER A 173 -15.30 10.38 -15.21
N LEU A 174 -15.55 9.14 -14.76
CA LEU A 174 -14.60 8.04 -14.85
C LEU A 174 -14.19 7.76 -16.29
N LYS A 175 -15.16 7.75 -17.23
CA LYS A 175 -14.89 7.57 -18.65
C LYS A 175 -14.05 8.71 -19.23
N LYS A 176 -14.29 9.96 -18.83
CA LYS A 176 -13.46 11.11 -19.25
C LYS A 176 -12.03 11.02 -18.71
N VAL A 177 -11.88 10.63 -17.45
CA VAL A 177 -10.57 10.47 -16.79
C VAL A 177 -9.78 9.33 -17.41
N LEU A 178 -10.39 8.14 -17.56
CA LEU A 178 -9.76 6.98 -18.18
C LEU A 178 -9.56 7.13 -19.70
N GLY A 179 -10.40 7.93 -20.37
CA GLY A 179 -10.24 8.27 -21.78
C GLY A 179 -9.10 9.25 -22.05
N ASN A 180 -8.59 9.94 -21.03
CA ASN A 180 -7.41 10.79 -21.16
C ASN A 180 -6.16 9.91 -21.29
N ARG A 181 -5.60 9.86 -22.51
CA ARG A 181 -4.43 9.04 -22.84
C ARG A 181 -3.23 9.27 -21.92
N MET A 182 -2.99 10.51 -21.48
CA MET A 182 -1.89 10.83 -20.57
C MET A 182 -2.12 10.21 -19.19
N TYR A 183 -3.31 10.39 -18.63
CA TYR A 183 -3.68 9.84 -17.33
C TYR A 183 -3.68 8.31 -17.34
N PHE A 184 -4.27 7.70 -18.37
CA PHE A 184 -4.31 6.25 -18.52
C PHE A 184 -2.90 5.65 -18.61
N THR A 185 -2.02 6.27 -19.40
CA THR A 185 -0.61 5.83 -19.51
C THR A 185 0.10 5.94 -18.16
N PHE A 186 -0.07 7.07 -17.46
CA PHE A 186 0.49 7.26 -16.12
C PHE A 186 -0.03 6.23 -15.12
N LEU A 187 -1.32 5.91 -15.16
CA LEU A 187 -1.95 4.90 -14.31
C LEU A 187 -1.35 3.51 -14.57
N CYS A 188 -1.23 3.09 -15.83
CA CYS A 188 -0.62 1.81 -16.19
C CYS A 188 0.85 1.72 -15.72
N CYS A 189 1.64 2.77 -15.94
CA CYS A 189 3.02 2.82 -15.45
C CYS A 189 3.08 2.70 -13.92
N SER A 190 2.25 3.45 -13.20
CA SER A 190 2.19 3.42 -11.74
C SER A 190 1.78 2.04 -11.23
N LEU A 191 0.77 1.41 -11.84
CA LEU A 191 0.34 0.05 -11.48
C LEU A 191 1.48 -0.96 -11.65
N LEU A 192 2.21 -0.91 -12.76
CA LEU A 192 3.36 -1.80 -12.98
C LEU A 192 4.47 -1.58 -11.96
N GLN A 193 4.80 -0.32 -11.65
CA GLN A 193 5.81 0.03 -10.65
C GLN A 193 5.44 -0.44 -9.25
N PHE A 194 4.20 -0.17 -8.80
CA PHE A 194 3.72 -0.61 -7.49
C PHE A 194 3.61 -2.13 -7.40
N ASN A 195 3.13 -2.82 -8.45
CA ASN A 195 3.10 -4.28 -8.46
C ASN A 195 4.52 -4.88 -8.39
N SER A 196 5.48 -4.33 -9.15
CA SER A 196 6.88 -4.76 -9.09
C SER A 196 7.46 -4.58 -7.69
N PHE A 197 7.20 -3.43 -7.05
CA PHE A 197 7.65 -3.15 -5.69
C PHE A 197 7.04 -4.11 -4.66
N ILE A 198 5.71 -4.31 -4.70
CA ILE A 198 5.01 -5.23 -3.80
C ILE A 198 5.51 -6.66 -4.01
N GLY A 199 5.68 -7.10 -5.26
CA GLY A 199 6.24 -8.40 -5.60
C GLY A 199 7.65 -8.59 -5.05
N PHE A 200 8.53 -7.60 -5.21
CA PHE A 200 9.87 -7.63 -4.64
C PHE A 200 9.84 -7.78 -3.12
N VAL A 201 9.08 -6.94 -2.42
CA VAL A 201 9.01 -6.97 -0.95
C VAL A 201 8.42 -8.28 -0.44
N THR A 202 7.42 -8.84 -1.14
CA THR A 202 6.72 -10.07 -0.73
C THR A 202 7.56 -11.32 -0.97
N TYR A 203 8.18 -11.44 -2.16
CA TYR A 203 8.85 -12.69 -2.57
C TYR A 203 10.34 -12.71 -2.28
N LYS A 204 11.01 -11.55 -2.12
CA LYS A 204 12.45 -11.52 -1.82
C LYS A 204 12.84 -12.23 -0.52
N PRO A 205 12.11 -12.08 0.62
CA PRO A 205 12.42 -12.87 1.82
C PRO A 205 12.37 -14.37 1.54
N LYS A 206 11.32 -14.82 0.83
CA LYS A 206 11.16 -16.23 0.47
C LYS A 206 12.25 -16.71 -0.49
N TYR A 207 12.63 -15.87 -1.44
CA TYR A 207 13.77 -16.15 -2.31
C TYR A 207 15.06 -16.34 -1.51
N MET A 208 15.33 -15.49 -0.51
CA MET A 208 16.51 -15.64 0.35
C MET A 208 16.47 -16.91 1.21
N GLU A 209 15.29 -17.33 1.65
CA GLU A 209 15.12 -18.62 2.34
C GLU A 209 15.43 -19.80 1.43
N GLN A 210 14.85 -19.82 0.23
CA GLN A 210 14.96 -20.97 -0.67
C GLN A 210 16.33 -21.05 -1.36
N GLN A 211 16.85 -19.92 -1.83
CA GLN A 211 18.07 -19.89 -2.64
C GLN A 211 19.34 -19.87 -1.79
N TYR A 212 19.32 -19.16 -0.65
CA TYR A 212 20.49 -18.95 0.20
C TYR A 212 20.40 -19.64 1.56
N GLY A 213 19.35 -20.44 1.80
CA GLY A 213 19.18 -21.21 3.05
C GLY A 213 19.11 -20.33 4.30
N GLN A 214 18.73 -19.06 4.16
CA GLN A 214 18.64 -18.15 5.30
C GLN A 214 17.33 -18.39 6.06
N SER A 215 17.37 -18.34 7.39
CA SER A 215 16.15 -18.43 8.22
C SER A 215 15.15 -17.32 7.86
N THR A 216 13.84 -17.60 7.96
CA THR A 216 12.77 -16.61 7.75
C THR A 216 12.96 -15.35 8.60
N SER A 217 13.39 -15.50 9.85
CA SER A 217 13.65 -14.36 10.75
C SER A 217 14.72 -13.41 10.18
N LYS A 218 15.88 -13.95 9.77
CA LYS A 218 16.98 -13.16 9.21
C LYS A 218 16.61 -12.51 7.87
N SER A 219 15.91 -13.24 7.00
CA SER A 219 15.42 -12.72 5.72
C SER A 219 14.48 -11.53 5.91
N ASN A 220 13.49 -11.65 6.82
CA ASN A 220 12.56 -10.56 7.13
C ASN A 220 13.27 -9.36 7.76
N PHE A 221 14.23 -9.60 8.67
CA PHE A 221 15.02 -8.54 9.30
C PHE A 221 15.80 -7.72 8.26
N LEU A 222 16.48 -8.40 7.33
CA LEU A 222 17.26 -7.75 6.28
C LEU A 222 16.38 -6.87 5.40
N ILE A 223 15.19 -7.33 4.98
CA ILE A 223 14.27 -6.51 4.18
C ILE A 223 13.82 -5.27 4.97
N GLY A 224 13.43 -5.47 6.24
CA GLY A 224 12.97 -4.40 7.12
C GLY A 224 14.00 -3.28 7.31
N ILE A 225 15.27 -3.63 7.48
CA ILE A 225 16.32 -2.66 7.83
C ILE A 225 17.13 -2.15 6.63
N THR A 226 17.27 -2.93 5.56
CA THR A 226 18.12 -2.55 4.41
C THR A 226 17.33 -2.08 3.21
N SER A 227 16.17 -2.68 2.93
CA SER A 227 15.45 -2.46 1.67
C SER A 227 14.39 -1.37 1.79
N LEU A 228 13.68 -1.31 2.92
CA LEU A 228 12.56 -0.38 3.11
C LEU A 228 12.94 1.06 3.51
N PRO A 229 13.92 1.33 4.40
CA PRO A 229 14.28 2.71 4.73
C PRO A 229 14.74 3.56 3.54
N PRO A 230 15.55 3.06 2.57
CA PRO A 230 15.87 3.80 1.36
C PRO A 230 14.64 4.24 0.57
N VAL A 231 13.58 3.43 0.55
CA VAL A 231 12.31 3.77 -0.13
C VAL A 231 11.64 4.95 0.58
N GLY A 232 11.55 4.90 1.91
CA GLY A 232 10.98 5.99 2.71
C GLY A 232 11.74 7.31 2.53
N LEU A 233 13.07 7.25 2.50
CA LEU A 233 13.94 8.40 2.22
C LEU A 233 13.74 8.93 0.80
N GLY A 234 13.62 8.05 -0.20
CA GLY A 234 13.37 8.43 -1.58
C GLY A 234 12.04 9.17 -1.76
N ILE A 235 10.96 8.69 -1.12
CA ILE A 235 9.65 9.36 -1.12
C ILE A 235 9.76 10.76 -0.50
N PHE A 236 10.40 10.87 0.67
CA PHE A 236 10.55 12.14 1.37
C PHE A 236 11.37 13.15 0.57
N LEU A 237 12.54 12.73 0.07
CA LEU A 237 13.42 13.56 -0.75
C LEU A 237 12.74 13.98 -2.05
N GLY A 238 11.99 13.08 -2.69
CA GLY A 238 11.21 13.40 -3.89
C GLY A 238 10.21 14.52 -3.64
N GLY A 239 9.47 14.47 -2.53
CA GLY A 239 8.56 15.54 -2.12
C GLY A 239 9.25 16.87 -1.84
N LEU A 240 10.39 16.83 -1.13
CA LEU A 240 11.19 18.02 -0.83
C LEU A 240 11.78 18.67 -2.10
N ILE A 241 12.30 17.86 -3.02
CA ILE A 241 12.83 18.32 -4.31
C ILE A 241 11.71 19.00 -5.12
N MET A 242 10.54 18.38 -5.22
CA MET A 242 9.40 18.96 -5.94
C MET A 242 9.00 20.33 -5.38
N LYS A 243 8.95 20.48 -4.03
CA LYS A 243 8.64 21.76 -3.40
C LYS A 243 9.75 22.79 -3.57
N LYS A 244 11.02 22.42 -3.32
CA LYS A 244 12.16 23.35 -3.35
C LYS A 244 12.36 23.97 -4.73
N TYR A 245 12.19 23.18 -5.78
CA TYR A 245 12.38 23.64 -7.16
C TYR A 245 11.09 24.08 -7.85
N LYS A 246 9.95 24.08 -7.14
CA LYS A 246 8.60 24.36 -7.68
C LYS A 246 8.39 23.69 -9.04
N MET A 247 8.66 22.37 -9.11
CA MET A 247 8.68 21.64 -10.37
C MET A 247 7.29 21.58 -10.99
N GLY A 248 7.15 22.10 -12.22
CA GLY A 248 5.95 21.87 -13.04
C GLY A 248 5.86 20.40 -13.51
N ILE A 249 4.68 20.00 -13.99
CA ILE A 249 4.37 18.62 -14.40
C ILE A 249 5.41 18.04 -15.39
N ILE A 250 5.85 18.85 -16.35
CA ILE A 250 6.83 18.44 -17.37
C ILE A 250 8.21 18.21 -16.74
N ALA A 251 8.64 19.09 -15.83
CA ALA A 251 9.92 18.97 -15.12
C ALA A 251 9.92 17.75 -14.19
N ALA A 252 8.83 17.54 -13.44
CA ALA A 252 8.64 16.38 -12.58
C ALA A 252 8.66 15.06 -13.37
N THR A 253 7.99 15.02 -14.52
CA THR A 253 7.99 13.84 -15.41
C THR A 253 9.39 13.51 -15.92
N LYS A 254 10.13 14.52 -16.40
CA LYS A 254 11.52 14.34 -16.86
C LYS A 254 12.42 13.83 -15.73
N PHE A 255 12.30 14.42 -14.55
CA PHE A 255 13.04 14.00 -13.37
C PHE A 255 12.75 12.53 -13.01
N SER A 256 11.46 12.15 -12.96
CA SER A 256 11.05 10.76 -12.67
C SER A 256 11.61 9.77 -13.69
N PHE A 257 11.62 10.14 -14.99
CA PHE A 257 12.15 9.28 -16.04
C PHE A 257 13.67 9.07 -15.90
N ILE A 258 14.42 10.14 -15.66
CA ILE A 258 15.88 10.09 -15.46
C ILE A 258 16.24 9.21 -14.26
N VAL A 259 15.56 9.42 -13.13
CA VAL A 259 15.79 8.64 -11.90
C VAL A 259 15.44 7.17 -12.12
N SER A 260 14.34 6.87 -12.81
CA SER A 260 13.96 5.48 -13.12
C SER A 260 14.97 4.79 -14.03
N PHE A 261 15.46 5.49 -15.06
CA PHE A 261 16.49 4.97 -15.94
C PHE A 261 17.80 4.69 -15.19
N LEU A 262 18.24 5.63 -14.35
CA LEU A 262 19.43 5.44 -13.51
C LEU A 262 19.25 4.26 -12.53
N SER A 263 18.08 4.13 -11.91
CA SER A 263 17.76 3.00 -11.04
C SER A 263 17.84 1.66 -11.78
N TYR A 264 17.35 1.59 -13.02
CA TYR A 264 17.46 0.39 -13.84
C TYR A 264 18.92 0.07 -14.18
N ALA A 265 19.70 1.07 -14.59
CA ALA A 265 21.12 0.91 -14.90
C ALA A 265 21.93 0.40 -13.69
N ILE A 266 21.68 0.96 -12.50
CA ILE A 266 22.29 0.46 -11.25
C ILE A 266 21.79 -0.95 -10.93
N GLY A 267 20.50 -1.24 -11.18
CA GLY A 267 19.92 -2.57 -11.01
C GLY A 267 20.65 -3.66 -11.81
N LEU A 268 21.09 -3.35 -13.04
CA LEU A 268 21.87 -4.27 -13.87
C LEU A 268 23.22 -4.65 -13.25
N LEU A 269 23.83 -3.75 -12.46
CA LEU A 269 25.10 -4.03 -11.79
C LEU A 269 24.98 -5.13 -10.74
N HIS A 270 23.79 -5.33 -10.15
CA HIS A 270 23.56 -6.43 -9.19
C HIS A 270 23.75 -7.81 -9.82
N PHE A 271 23.61 -7.96 -11.14
CA PHE A 271 23.84 -9.25 -11.81
C PHE A 271 25.30 -9.74 -11.64
N PHE A 272 26.24 -8.82 -11.45
CA PHE A 272 27.65 -9.15 -11.25
C PHE A 272 28.02 -9.45 -9.80
N VAL A 273 27.09 -9.29 -8.86
CA VAL A 273 27.30 -9.56 -7.42
C VAL A 273 26.59 -10.86 -7.05
N GLY A 274 27.36 -11.93 -6.81
CA GLY A 274 26.86 -13.25 -6.44
C GLY A 274 27.12 -13.62 -4.98
N CYS A 275 26.36 -14.59 -4.48
CA CYS A 275 26.61 -15.31 -3.23
C CYS A 275 26.41 -16.81 -3.49
N ASP A 276 27.07 -17.64 -2.69
CA ASP A 276 26.95 -19.10 -2.80
C ASP A 276 25.51 -19.56 -2.52
N ASN A 277 25.00 -20.44 -3.37
CA ASN A 277 23.67 -21.01 -3.21
C ASN A 277 23.64 -22.05 -2.09
N HIS A 278 22.46 -22.29 -1.53
CA HIS A 278 22.25 -23.32 -0.52
C HIS A 278 22.57 -24.72 -1.07
N MET A 279 23.28 -25.51 -0.28
CA MET A 279 23.63 -26.89 -0.61
C MET A 279 22.43 -27.80 -0.36
N VAL A 280 21.97 -28.49 -1.40
CA VAL A 280 20.85 -29.43 -1.36
C VAL A 280 21.41 -30.81 -1.70
N ALA A 281 21.28 -31.74 -0.74
CA ALA A 281 21.67 -33.13 -0.94
C ALA A 281 20.93 -33.73 -2.16
N GLY A 282 21.69 -34.36 -3.05
CA GLY A 282 21.20 -34.92 -4.31
C GLY A 282 21.14 -33.97 -5.50
N MET A 283 21.36 -32.66 -5.33
CA MET A 283 21.41 -31.69 -6.43
C MET A 283 22.74 -30.95 -6.51
N THR A 284 23.23 -30.41 -5.38
CA THR A 284 24.50 -29.67 -5.33
C THR A 284 25.57 -30.35 -4.48
N VAL A 285 25.19 -31.35 -3.66
CA VAL A 285 26.10 -32.21 -2.88
C VAL A 285 25.59 -33.65 -2.93
N SER A 286 26.47 -34.65 -2.85
CA SER A 286 26.11 -36.07 -2.78
C SER A 286 25.26 -36.38 -1.53
N TYR A 287 24.52 -37.50 -1.56
CA TYR A 287 23.73 -37.99 -0.42
C TYR A 287 24.57 -38.65 0.70
N GLU A 288 25.89 -38.75 0.50
CA GLU A 288 26.84 -39.28 1.49
C GLU A 288 27.16 -38.27 2.60
#